data_AF-A0A7X2P7C8-F1
#
_entry.id   AF-A0A7X2P7C8-F1
#
_cell.length_a   1.000
_cell.length_b   1.000
_cell.length_c   1.000
_cell.angle_alpha   90.00
_cell.angle_beta   90.00
_cell.angle_gamma   90.00
#
_symmetry.space_group_name_H-M   'P 1'
#
loop_
_entity.id
_entity.type
_entity.pdbx_description
1 polymer ?
#
loop_
_entity_poly.entity_id
_entity_poly.type
_entity_poly.pdbx_seq_one_letter_code
_entity_poly.pdbx_strand_id
1 'polypeptide(L)'
;MFEHFGEIGSAEQLNELAENILNEGDTDSLKALAEENGIDEEFAEDFANGNSEQFVDAVTAAVGKISVETDDLKPKGLMEDWISYIEAEVLEDEALAKAVRKEGKSLKGCMASLLEAAFKTRQAVDKEIMDKVKLTPKPSRVEFGVPGMREAKKIIREYYLGGKE
;
A
#
# COMPACT_ATOMS: atom_id res chain seq x y z
N MET A 1 13.77 4.33 -1.89
CA MET A 1 12.81 3.75 -0.92
C MET A 1 13.61 2.84 0.00
N PHE A 2 13.47 3.01 1.32
CA PHE A 2 14.13 2.18 2.33
C PHE A 2 15.67 2.11 2.19
N GLU A 3 16.33 3.27 2.03
CA GLU A 3 17.77 3.33 1.71
C GLU A 3 18.67 3.42 2.94
N HIS A 4 18.21 4.06 4.01
CA HIS A 4 19.02 4.28 5.20
C HIS A 4 18.78 3.20 6.26
N PHE A 5 17.51 2.90 6.56
CA PHE A 5 17.11 1.96 7.61
C PHE A 5 16.72 0.58 7.06
N GLY A 6 16.51 0.47 5.74
CA GLY A 6 16.10 -0.77 5.08
C GLY A 6 14.62 -1.08 5.27
N GLU A 7 14.15 -2.18 4.66
CA GLU A 7 12.74 -2.57 4.78
C GLU A 7 12.48 -3.13 6.19
N ILE A 8 11.77 -2.35 7.01
CA ILE A 8 11.36 -2.78 8.35
C ILE A 8 9.99 -3.46 8.27
N GLY A 9 9.93 -4.73 8.69
CA GLY A 9 8.81 -5.63 8.43
C GLY A 9 7.63 -5.53 9.41
N SER A 10 7.73 -4.75 10.49
CA SER A 10 6.64 -4.62 11.47
C SER A 10 6.67 -3.28 12.23
N ALA A 11 5.55 -2.93 12.86
CA ALA A 11 5.46 -1.76 13.73
C ALA A 11 6.32 -1.93 14.99
N GLU A 12 6.40 -3.15 15.52
CA GLU A 12 7.24 -3.48 16.69
C GLU A 12 8.72 -3.22 16.40
N GLN A 13 9.20 -3.62 15.21
CA GLN A 13 10.58 -3.35 14.79
C GLN A 13 10.84 -1.84 14.59
N LEU A 14 9.85 -1.10 14.07
CA LEU A 14 9.93 0.36 13.96
C LEU A 14 10.03 1.01 15.34
N ASN A 15 9.20 0.58 16.28
CA ASN A 15 9.19 1.09 17.65
C ASN A 15 10.50 0.78 18.40
N GLU A 16 11.04 -0.43 18.27
CA GLU A 16 12.33 -0.81 18.86
C GLU A 16 13.47 0.05 18.31
N LEU A 17 13.51 0.26 16.99
CA LEU A 17 14.51 1.12 16.38
C LEU A 17 14.37 2.59 16.82
N ALA A 18 13.13 3.11 16.86
CA ALA A 18 12.84 4.45 17.31
C ALA A 18 13.27 4.68 18.77
N GLU A 19 13.01 3.71 19.66
CA GLU A 19 13.43 3.77 21.07
C GLU A 19 14.96 3.79 21.20
N ASN A 20 15.67 2.96 20.42
CA ASN A 20 17.14 2.96 20.42
C ASN A 20 17.70 4.32 19.96
N ILE A 21 17.17 4.88 18.87
CA ILE A 21 17.58 6.20 18.36
C ILE A 21 17.31 7.30 19.40
N LEU A 22 16.14 7.28 20.05
CA LEU A 22 15.79 8.26 21.07
C LEU A 22 16.70 8.16 22.31
N ASN A 23 17.07 6.95 22.72
CA ASN A 23 18.00 6.71 23.83
C ASN A 23 19.41 7.24 23.56
N GLU A 24 19.82 7.30 22.29
CA GLU A 24 21.07 7.93 21.85
C GLU A 24 20.97 9.47 21.76
N GLY A 25 19.75 10.02 21.90
CA GLY A 25 19.47 11.45 21.80
C GLY A 25 19.52 11.98 20.36
N ASP A 26 19.43 11.10 19.37
CA ASP A 26 19.51 11.45 17.95
C ASP A 26 18.13 11.73 17.34
N THR A 27 17.57 12.90 17.66
CA THR A 27 16.25 13.31 17.17
C THR A 27 16.20 13.46 15.65
N ASP A 28 17.34 13.76 15.01
CA ASP A 28 17.40 13.93 13.55
C ASP A 28 17.23 12.58 12.85
N SER A 29 17.88 11.52 13.36
CA SER A 29 17.67 10.16 12.86
C SER A 29 16.25 9.65 13.11
N LEU A 30 15.59 10.06 14.19
CA LEU A 30 14.19 9.69 14.45
C LEU A 30 13.25 10.32 13.41
N LYS A 31 13.48 11.58 13.04
CA LYS A 31 12.75 12.25 11.95
C LYS A 31 13.03 11.60 10.59
N ALA A 32 14.28 11.24 10.32
CA ALA A 32 14.64 10.51 9.12
C ALA A 32 13.96 9.11 9.05
N LEU A 33 13.81 8.43 10.20
CA LEU A 33 13.10 7.15 10.28
C LEU A 33 11.63 7.33 9.91
N ALA A 34 10.97 8.40 10.37
CA ALA A 34 9.60 8.73 10.00
C ALA A 34 9.47 8.98 8.49
N GLU A 35 10.31 9.86 7.94
CA GLU A 35 10.29 10.23 6.53
C GLU A 35 10.49 9.01 5.61
N GLU A 36 11.51 8.18 5.87
CA GLU A 36 11.80 6.99 5.05
C GLU A 36 10.66 5.96 5.05
N ASN A 37 9.83 5.99 6.10
CA ASN A 37 8.70 5.09 6.28
C ASN A 37 7.34 5.72 5.97
N GLY A 38 7.31 6.94 5.42
CA GLY A 38 6.08 7.64 5.05
C GLY A 38 5.20 8.02 6.23
N ILE A 39 5.81 8.19 7.41
CA ILE A 39 5.14 8.57 8.65
C ILE A 39 5.30 10.08 8.80
N ASP A 40 4.24 10.76 9.24
CA ASP A 40 4.28 12.20 9.50
C ASP A 40 5.31 12.51 10.61
N GLU A 41 6.06 13.59 10.43
CA GLU A 41 7.08 14.05 11.38
C GLU A 41 6.50 14.28 12.77
N GLU A 42 5.21 14.65 12.88
CA GLU A 42 4.49 14.83 14.16
C GLU A 42 4.60 13.58 15.05
N PHE A 43 4.59 12.36 14.49
CA PHE A 43 4.77 11.13 15.27
C PHE A 43 6.16 11.01 15.88
N ALA A 44 7.21 11.44 15.15
CA ALA A 44 8.57 11.47 15.68
C ALA A 44 8.69 12.50 16.81
N GLU A 45 8.07 13.67 16.64
CA GLU A 45 8.09 14.74 17.64
C GLU A 45 7.32 14.36 18.91
N ASP A 46 6.13 13.79 18.78
CA ASP A 46 5.33 13.34 19.91
C ASP A 46 6.01 12.20 20.68
N PHE A 47 6.64 11.26 19.98
CA PHE A 47 7.41 10.21 20.62
C PHE A 47 8.64 10.76 21.35
N ALA A 48 9.41 11.64 20.71
CA ALA A 48 10.60 12.25 21.33
C ALA A 48 10.27 13.11 22.56
N ASN A 49 9.13 13.78 22.56
CA ASN A 49 8.67 14.60 23.69
C ASN A 49 7.98 13.80 24.80
N GLY A 50 7.77 12.48 24.61
CA GLY A 50 7.05 11.64 25.55
C GLY A 50 5.53 11.87 25.57
N ASN A 51 4.98 12.47 24.51
CA ASN A 51 3.54 12.64 24.32
C ASN A 51 2.86 11.35 23.81
N SER A 52 3.64 10.45 23.20
CA SER A 52 3.21 9.11 22.77
C SER A 52 4.04 8.03 23.44
N GLU A 53 3.40 6.92 23.83
CA GLU A 53 4.08 5.74 24.42
C GLU A 53 4.86 4.92 23.39
N GLN A 54 4.48 4.99 22.12
CA GLN A 54 5.11 4.29 21.01
C GLN A 54 5.23 5.22 19.80
N PHE A 55 6.22 4.96 18.94
CA PHE A 55 6.44 5.73 17.73
C PHE A 55 5.30 5.57 16.71
N VAL A 56 4.85 4.32 16.47
CA VAL A 56 3.72 4.02 15.59
C VAL A 56 2.92 2.81 16.05
N ASP A 57 1.64 2.77 15.68
CA ASP A 57 0.84 1.54 15.70
C ASP A 57 0.88 0.79 14.35
N ALA A 58 0.23 -0.37 14.28
CA ALA A 58 0.22 -1.20 13.08
C ALA A 58 -0.41 -0.50 11.87
N VAL A 59 -1.46 0.30 12.10
CA VAL A 59 -2.19 1.02 11.03
C VAL A 59 -1.30 2.12 10.45
N THR A 60 -0.71 2.96 11.30
CA THR A 60 0.18 4.06 10.93
C THR A 60 1.39 3.53 10.16
N ALA A 61 2.02 2.46 10.65
CA ALA A 61 3.15 1.82 9.97
C ALA A 61 2.78 1.27 8.58
N ALA A 62 1.58 0.70 8.44
CA ALA A 62 1.08 0.16 7.18
C ALA A 62 0.73 1.26 6.17
N VAL A 63 0.01 2.29 6.61
CA VAL A 63 -0.34 3.46 5.78
C VAL A 63 0.92 4.18 5.32
N GLY A 64 1.91 4.36 6.20
CA GLY A 64 3.20 4.93 5.83
C GLY A 64 3.91 4.10 4.75
N LYS A 65 3.95 2.76 4.89
CA LYS A 65 4.49 1.88 3.85
C LYS A 65 3.77 2.07 2.51
N ILE A 66 2.43 2.08 2.53
CA ILE A 66 1.60 2.26 1.33
C ILE A 66 1.91 3.62 0.67
N SER A 67 2.08 4.68 1.45
CA SER A 67 2.44 6.02 0.95
C SER A 67 3.76 5.99 0.19
N VAL A 68 4.83 5.46 0.81
CA VAL A 68 6.15 5.35 0.18
C VAL A 68 6.09 4.49 -1.09
N GLU A 69 5.36 3.38 -1.06
CA GLU A 69 5.17 2.50 -2.22
C GLU A 69 4.34 3.13 -3.33
N THR A 70 3.38 3.99 -2.98
CA THR A 70 2.55 4.74 -3.92
C THR A 70 3.37 5.80 -4.65
N ASP A 71 4.23 6.52 -3.94
CA ASP A 71 5.12 7.55 -4.52
C ASP A 71 6.13 6.95 -5.50
N ASP A 72 6.63 5.75 -5.21
CA ASP A 72 7.49 5.00 -6.13
C ASP A 72 6.71 4.47 -7.35
N LEU A 73 5.50 3.93 -7.14
CA LEU A 73 4.68 3.33 -8.19
C LEU A 73 4.07 4.36 -9.16
N LYS A 74 3.71 5.55 -8.68
CA LYS A 74 3.02 6.61 -9.44
C LYS A 74 1.76 6.10 -10.17
N PRO A 75 0.81 5.51 -9.43
CA PRO A 75 -0.41 4.94 -9.98
C PRO A 75 -1.24 6.01 -10.70
N LYS A 76 -2.12 5.57 -11.60
CA LYS A 76 -3.09 6.44 -12.29
C LYS A 76 -4.41 5.72 -12.50
N GLY A 77 -5.51 6.44 -12.38
CA GLY A 77 -6.84 5.92 -12.69
C GLY A 77 -7.18 4.75 -11.78
N LEU A 78 -7.56 3.62 -12.36
CA LEU A 78 -8.05 2.46 -11.60
C LEU A 78 -7.07 1.93 -10.53
N MET A 79 -5.75 2.10 -10.72
CA MET A 79 -4.78 1.69 -9.70
C MET A 79 -4.87 2.56 -8.43
N GLU A 80 -5.27 3.83 -8.56
CA GLU A 80 -5.52 4.71 -7.41
C GLU A 80 -6.74 4.20 -6.61
N ASP A 81 -7.81 3.79 -7.29
CA ASP A 81 -8.99 3.20 -6.64
C ASP A 81 -8.64 1.94 -5.84
N TRP A 82 -7.75 1.10 -6.38
CA TRP A 82 -7.30 -0.10 -5.69
C TRP A 82 -6.44 0.21 -4.46
N ILE A 83 -5.62 1.26 -4.51
CA ILE A 83 -4.86 1.72 -3.33
C ILE A 83 -5.83 2.17 -2.24
N SER A 84 -6.83 2.97 -2.59
CA SER A 84 -7.87 3.40 -1.64
C SER A 84 -8.61 2.22 -1.01
N TYR A 85 -8.78 1.10 -1.72
CA TYR A 85 -9.35 -0.12 -1.14
C TYR A 85 -8.41 -0.79 -0.15
N ILE A 86 -7.10 -0.80 -0.39
CA ILE A 86 -6.11 -1.34 0.54
C ILE A 86 -6.10 -0.49 1.81
N GLU A 87 -6.04 0.84 1.69
CA GLU A 87 -6.04 1.77 2.83
C GLU A 87 -7.31 1.61 3.67
N ALA A 88 -8.48 1.56 3.03
CA ALA A 88 -9.74 1.35 3.74
C ALA A 88 -9.77 0.02 4.51
N GLU A 89 -9.25 -1.06 3.94
CA GLU A 89 -9.18 -2.35 4.63
C GLU A 89 -8.14 -2.34 5.77
N VAL A 90 -7.03 -1.62 5.61
CA VAL A 90 -5.99 -1.47 6.66
C VAL A 90 -6.53 -0.73 7.88
N LEU A 91 -7.39 0.28 7.68
CA LEU A 91 -8.03 1.01 8.77
C LEU A 91 -9.03 0.16 9.57
N GLU A 92 -9.62 -0.86 8.94
CA GLU A 92 -10.66 -1.71 9.55
C GLU A 92 -10.11 -3.03 10.13
N ASP A 93 -8.95 -3.50 9.66
CA ASP A 93 -8.40 -4.82 10.00
C ASP A 93 -6.91 -4.74 10.38
N GLU A 94 -6.64 -4.75 11.69
CA GLU A 94 -5.27 -4.71 12.23
C GLU A 94 -4.41 -5.89 11.74
N ALA A 95 -5.00 -7.07 11.48
CA ALA A 95 -4.25 -8.21 10.96
C ALA A 95 -3.79 -7.95 9.52
N LEU A 96 -4.61 -7.24 8.73
CA LEU A 96 -4.23 -6.77 7.41
C LEU A 96 -3.16 -5.68 7.50
N ALA A 97 -3.29 -4.70 8.40
CA ALA A 97 -2.28 -3.68 8.63
C ALA A 97 -0.90 -4.30 8.92
N LYS A 98 -0.85 -5.25 9.86
CA LYS A 98 0.37 -6.03 10.14
C LYS A 98 0.88 -6.77 8.91
N ALA A 99 -0.02 -7.36 8.12
CA ALA A 99 0.36 -8.11 6.92
C ALA A 99 0.88 -7.23 5.78
N VAL A 100 0.37 -6.01 5.62
CA VAL A 100 0.90 -5.02 4.66
C VAL A 100 2.35 -4.69 4.98
N ARG A 101 2.67 -4.53 6.26
CA ARG A 101 4.02 -4.15 6.69
C ARG A 101 5.06 -5.25 6.52
N LYS A 102 4.65 -6.54 6.53
CA LYS A 102 5.57 -7.69 6.44
C LYS A 102 6.55 -7.59 5.28
N GLU A 103 7.79 -8.00 5.55
CA GLU A 103 8.85 -8.12 4.55
C GLU A 103 8.41 -9.02 3.39
N GLY A 104 8.69 -8.59 2.16
CA GLY A 104 8.30 -9.30 0.94
C GLY A 104 6.83 -9.13 0.53
N LYS A 105 6.01 -8.40 1.30
CA LYS A 105 4.71 -7.90 0.84
C LYS A 105 4.88 -6.47 0.34
N SER A 106 4.36 -6.20 -0.85
CA SER A 106 4.47 -4.88 -1.48
C SER A 106 3.22 -4.52 -2.27
N LEU A 107 2.98 -3.22 -2.41
CA LEU A 107 1.92 -2.67 -3.25
C LEU A 107 2.05 -3.17 -4.68
N LYS A 108 3.26 -3.18 -5.26
CA LYS A 108 3.50 -3.71 -6.61
C LYS A 108 3.09 -5.17 -6.75
N GLY A 109 3.36 -6.00 -5.73
CA GLY A 109 2.92 -7.39 -5.71
C GLY A 109 1.40 -7.51 -5.64
N CYS A 110 0.74 -6.72 -4.81
CA CYS A 110 -0.72 -6.67 -4.73
C CYS A 110 -1.36 -6.23 -6.06
N MET A 111 -0.81 -5.17 -6.68
CA MET A 111 -1.24 -4.69 -7.99
C MET A 111 -1.07 -5.74 -9.08
N ALA A 112 0.00 -6.53 -9.04
CA ALA A 112 0.19 -7.64 -9.95
C ALA A 112 -0.92 -8.70 -9.81
N SER A 113 -1.33 -9.04 -8.59
CA SER A 113 -2.46 -9.97 -8.35
C SER A 113 -3.79 -9.42 -8.86
N LEU A 114 -4.07 -8.13 -8.64
CA LEU A 114 -5.27 -7.45 -9.15
C LEU A 114 -5.30 -7.41 -10.68
N LEU A 115 -4.18 -7.08 -11.32
CA LEU A 115 -4.03 -7.09 -12.77
C LEU A 115 -4.18 -8.50 -13.33
N GLU A 116 -3.61 -9.51 -12.69
CA GLU A 116 -3.75 -10.89 -13.13
C GLU A 116 -5.22 -11.33 -13.16
N ALA A 117 -5.98 -11.01 -12.10
CA ALA A 117 -7.42 -11.25 -12.07
C ALA A 117 -8.15 -10.47 -13.18
N ALA A 118 -7.84 -9.19 -13.35
CA ALA A 118 -8.40 -8.34 -14.40
C ALA A 118 -8.21 -8.93 -15.81
N PHE A 119 -7.00 -9.41 -16.10
CA PHE A 119 -6.71 -10.04 -17.39
C PHE A 119 -7.38 -11.40 -17.54
N LYS A 120 -7.51 -12.21 -16.48
CA LYS A 120 -8.20 -13.50 -16.53
C LYS A 120 -9.70 -13.36 -16.79
N THR A 121 -10.32 -12.29 -16.30
CA THR A 121 -11.77 -12.06 -16.43
C THR A 121 -12.16 -11.16 -17.60
N ARG A 122 -11.20 -10.68 -18.38
CA ARG A 122 -11.46 -9.76 -19.50
C ARG A 122 -12.40 -10.36 -20.54
N GLN A 123 -13.29 -9.51 -21.06
CA GLN A 123 -14.27 -9.88 -22.08
C GLN A 123 -14.17 -8.94 -23.27
N ALA A 124 -14.52 -9.42 -24.45
CA ALA A 124 -14.58 -8.58 -25.64
C ALA A 124 -15.68 -7.52 -25.46
N VAL A 125 -15.34 -6.26 -25.73
CA VAL A 125 -16.31 -5.17 -25.72
C VAL A 125 -17.33 -5.39 -26.85
N ASP A 126 -18.60 -5.13 -26.55
CA ASP A 126 -19.69 -5.26 -27.51
C ASP A 126 -19.43 -4.45 -28.79
N LYS A 127 -19.79 -5.04 -29.93
CA LYS A 127 -19.48 -4.47 -31.24
C LYS A 127 -20.19 -3.12 -31.47
N GLU A 128 -21.43 -2.97 -31.00
CA GLU A 128 -22.17 -1.72 -31.16
C GLU A 128 -21.57 -0.60 -30.30
N ILE A 129 -20.99 -0.94 -29.14
CA ILE A 129 -20.18 0.00 -28.35
C ILE A 129 -18.93 0.41 -29.14
N MET A 130 -18.21 -0.56 -29.71
CA MET A 130 -17.02 -0.29 -30.52
C MET A 130 -17.31 0.59 -31.74
N ASP A 131 -18.49 0.50 -32.33
CA ASP A 131 -18.91 1.34 -33.46
C ASP A 131 -19.11 2.82 -33.09
N LYS A 132 -19.32 3.12 -31.81
CA LYS A 132 -19.41 4.50 -31.30
C LYS A 132 -18.05 5.10 -30.94
N VAL A 133 -16.99 4.30 -30.85
CA VAL A 133 -15.63 4.75 -30.51
C VAL A 133 -15.00 5.51 -31.68
N LYS A 134 -14.59 6.76 -31.45
CA LYS A 134 -14.04 7.68 -32.47
C LYS A 134 -12.51 7.79 -32.43
N LEU A 135 -11.82 6.67 -32.23
CA LEU A 135 -10.36 6.61 -32.26
C LEU A 135 -9.85 6.43 -33.71
N THR A 136 -8.71 7.05 -34.03
CA THR A 136 -8.04 6.91 -35.32
C THR A 136 -6.55 6.63 -35.09
N PRO A 137 -6.02 5.43 -35.43
CA PRO A 137 -6.75 4.28 -36.01
C PRO A 137 -7.69 3.60 -35.00
N LYS A 138 -8.80 3.02 -35.50
CA LYS A 138 -9.72 2.23 -34.66
C LYS A 138 -9.11 0.84 -34.39
N PRO A 139 -9.03 0.39 -33.13
CA PRO A 139 -8.55 -0.96 -32.82
C PRO A 139 -9.52 -2.02 -33.33
N SER A 140 -8.99 -3.15 -33.80
CA SER A 140 -9.78 -4.26 -34.35
C SER A 140 -10.54 -5.06 -33.28
N ARG A 141 -10.04 -5.05 -32.04
CA ARG A 141 -10.65 -5.68 -30.87
C ARG A 141 -10.21 -4.92 -29.62
N VAL A 142 -11.15 -4.73 -28.70
CA VAL A 142 -10.85 -4.28 -27.34
C VAL A 142 -11.39 -5.33 -26.39
N GLU A 143 -10.54 -5.78 -25.48
CA GLU A 143 -10.93 -6.62 -24.35
C GLU A 143 -10.74 -5.82 -23.07
N PHE A 144 -11.70 -5.94 -22.16
CA PHE A 144 -11.69 -5.20 -20.92
C PHE A 144 -12.12 -6.10 -19.77
N GLY A 145 -11.37 -6.06 -18.67
CA GLY A 145 -11.66 -6.76 -17.43
C GLY A 145 -11.17 -5.90 -16.28
N VAL A 146 -12.04 -5.67 -15.31
CA VAL A 146 -11.74 -4.92 -14.08
C VAL A 146 -12.46 -5.61 -12.95
N PRO A 147 -11.75 -6.11 -11.92
CA PRO A 147 -12.37 -6.62 -10.71
C PRO A 147 -13.27 -5.54 -10.11
N GLY A 148 -14.52 -5.90 -9.83
CA GLY A 148 -15.39 -5.03 -9.04
C GLY A 148 -14.84 -4.87 -7.62
N MET A 149 -15.28 -3.85 -6.89
CA MET A 149 -14.78 -3.54 -5.54
C MET A 149 -14.72 -4.76 -4.60
N ARG A 150 -15.79 -5.58 -4.57
CA ARG A 150 -15.83 -6.78 -3.72
C ARG A 150 -14.75 -7.80 -4.09
N GLU A 151 -14.52 -8.02 -5.38
CA GLU A 151 -13.51 -8.96 -5.87
C GLU A 151 -12.11 -8.40 -5.64
N ALA A 152 -11.90 -7.11 -5.86
CA ALA A 152 -10.64 -6.43 -5.57
C ALA A 152 -10.27 -6.55 -4.08
N LYS A 153 -11.19 -6.25 -3.16
CA LYS A 153 -10.98 -6.43 -1.72
C LYS A 153 -10.62 -7.87 -1.36
N LYS A 154 -11.31 -8.85 -1.95
CA LYS A 154 -10.98 -10.27 -1.75
C LYS A 154 -9.55 -10.58 -2.20
N ILE A 155 -9.13 -10.13 -3.38
CA ILE A 155 -7.78 -10.36 -3.91
C ILE A 155 -6.73 -9.68 -3.01
N ILE A 156 -6.98 -8.46 -2.55
CA ILE A 156 -6.11 -7.72 -1.62
C ILE A 156 -5.89 -8.54 -0.34
N ARG A 157 -6.97 -9.01 0.27
CA ARG A 157 -6.90 -9.85 1.49
C ARG A 157 -6.16 -11.16 1.22
N GLU A 158 -6.46 -11.85 0.12
CA GLU A 158 -5.76 -13.08 -0.27
C GLU A 158 -4.26 -12.85 -0.44
N TYR A 159 -3.86 -11.74 -1.08
CA TYR A 159 -2.46 -11.39 -1.28
C TYR A 159 -1.73 -11.16 0.05
N TYR A 160 -2.26 -10.31 0.94
CA TYR A 160 -1.56 -9.96 2.18
C TYR A 160 -1.68 -11.04 3.26
N LEU A 161 -2.87 -11.61 3.44
CA LEU A 161 -3.16 -12.59 4.51
C LEU A 161 -2.90 -14.04 4.10
N GLY A 162 -2.66 -14.33 2.81
CA GLY A 162 -2.38 -15.68 2.33
C GLY A 162 -3.61 -16.57 2.15
N GLY A 163 -4.79 -15.98 1.97
CA GLY A 163 -6.00 -16.69 1.53
C GLY A 163 -6.65 -17.61 2.56
N LYS A 164 -6.52 -17.34 3.86
CA LYS A 164 -7.31 -18.00 4.91
C LYS A 164 -8.22 -16.98 5.59
N GLU A 165 -9.50 -17.02 5.23
CA GLU A 165 -10.58 -16.67 6.16
C GLU A 165 -10.90 -17.87 7.05
#